data_AF-A0A7S2MFX2-F1
#
_entry.id   AF-A0A7S2MFX2-F1
#
_cell.length_a   1.000
_cell.length_b   1.000
_cell.length_c   1.000
_cell.angle_alpha   90.00
_cell.angle_beta   90.00
_cell.angle_gamma   90.00
#
_symmetry.space_group_name_H-M   'P 1'
#
loop_
_entity.id
_entity.type
_entity.pdbx_description
1 polymer ?
#
loop_
_entity_poly.entity_id
_entity_poly.type
_entity_poly.pdbx_seq_one_letter_code
_entity_poly.pdbx_strand_id
1 'polypeptide(L)'
;MLIATLINKRVFTSIEYVCALSVCIGLVMFAAADWTLTPSFDPMGLVLVSTSVVADAILPNAQEKVFKMGASRLEVTFYTNFFTLIGMTATTFASGDLLGAIEHALRDEQLMMYIIVYTAISYVAISSYMAIVKRFGGVVAVCLTTLRKAMTLVLSFLLFPKSFSWYYVAGALLVLGGLFAASMIKQKMRKQVEQQDEMKPLAKPPTIVRDLEMGSQDKSEVSSDDRHSSQRDGDASEPTVQPSSQ
;
A
#
# COMPACT_ATOMS: atom_id res chain seq x y z
N MET A 1 0.57 -11.29 -5.63
CA MET A 1 0.49 -10.59 -6.93
C MET A 1 -0.93 -10.54 -7.47
N LEU A 2 -1.63 -11.66 -7.61
CA LEU A 2 -3.05 -11.71 -8.01
C LEU A 2 -3.96 -10.70 -7.27
N ILE A 3 -3.93 -10.70 -5.94
CA ILE A 3 -4.73 -9.76 -5.12
C ILE A 3 -4.36 -8.29 -5.38
N ALA A 4 -3.08 -8.00 -5.62
CA ALA A 4 -2.64 -6.65 -5.96
C ALA A 4 -3.15 -6.22 -7.36
N THR A 5 -3.23 -7.15 -8.30
CA THR A 5 -3.84 -6.90 -9.62
C THR A 5 -5.35 -6.69 -9.51
N LEU A 6 -6.05 -7.45 -8.66
CA LEU A 6 -7.50 -7.29 -8.46
C LEU A 6 -7.86 -5.97 -7.74
N ILE A 7 -7.15 -5.64 -6.65
CA ILE A 7 -7.48 -4.49 -5.81
C ILE A 7 -6.94 -3.18 -6.38
N ASN A 8 -5.69 -3.18 -6.87
CA ASN A 8 -4.98 -1.97 -7.28
C ASN A 8 -4.79 -1.87 -8.81
N LYS A 9 -5.36 -2.80 -9.60
CA LYS A 9 -5.21 -2.87 -11.08
C LYS A 9 -3.77 -2.78 -11.56
N ARG A 10 -2.82 -3.29 -10.76
CA ARG A 10 -1.39 -3.23 -11.07
C ARG A 10 -1.01 -4.38 -11.99
N VAL A 11 -0.39 -4.05 -13.12
CA VAL A 11 0.22 -5.02 -14.04
C VAL A 11 1.63 -5.36 -13.57
N PHE A 12 1.96 -6.65 -13.57
CA PHE A 12 3.28 -7.16 -13.22
C PHE A 12 3.99 -7.67 -14.48
N THR A 13 5.30 -7.52 -14.53
CA THR A 13 6.11 -8.00 -15.67
C THR A 13 6.34 -9.51 -15.55
N SER A 14 6.48 -10.22 -16.68
CA SER A 14 6.74 -11.67 -16.70
C SER A 14 7.92 -12.09 -15.82
N ILE A 15 8.95 -11.25 -15.71
CA ILE A 15 10.13 -11.52 -14.86
C ILE A 15 9.76 -11.54 -13.36
N GLU A 16 8.82 -10.70 -12.92
CA GLU A 16 8.37 -10.69 -11.52
C GLU A 16 7.66 -12.01 -11.15
N TYR A 17 6.95 -12.62 -12.10
CA TYR A 17 6.34 -13.95 -11.91
C TYR A 17 7.40 -15.06 -11.85
N VAL A 18 8.44 -15.00 -12.69
CA VAL A 18 9.56 -15.95 -12.63
C VAL A 18 10.28 -15.88 -11.28
N CYS A 19 10.55 -14.68 -10.77
CA CYS A 19 11.13 -14.52 -9.43
C CYS A 19 10.21 -15.08 -8.34
N ALA A 20 8.89 -14.88 -8.43
CA ALA A 20 7.95 -15.44 -7.48
C ALA A 20 7.93 -16.97 -7.52
N LEU A 21 7.97 -17.58 -8.71
CA LEU A 21 8.06 -19.03 -8.87
C LEU A 21 9.36 -19.59 -8.27
N SER A 22 10.49 -18.92 -8.48
CA SER A 22 11.77 -19.26 -7.85
C SER A 22 11.64 -19.33 -6.32
N VAL A 23 10.99 -18.33 -5.70
CA VAL A 23 10.74 -18.33 -4.26
C VAL A 23 9.85 -19.50 -3.84
N CYS A 24 8.78 -19.80 -4.58
CA CYS A 24 7.91 -20.95 -4.29
C CYS A 24 8.67 -22.28 -4.36
N ILE A 25 9.50 -22.49 -5.39
CA ILE A 25 10.32 -23.70 -5.54
C ILE A 25 11.28 -23.85 -4.35
N GLY A 26 11.92 -22.75 -3.93
CA GLY A 26 12.78 -22.75 -2.75
C GLY A 26 12.05 -23.14 -1.46
N LEU A 27 10.83 -22.64 -1.25
CA LEU A 27 10.00 -23.02 -0.10
C LEU A 27 9.55 -24.49 -0.15
N VAL A 28 9.27 -25.04 -1.33
CA VAL A 28 8.96 -26.46 -1.49
C VAL A 28 10.18 -27.33 -1.16
N MET A 29 11.39 -26.92 -1.54
CA MET A 29 12.62 -27.61 -1.13
C MET A 29 12.84 -27.58 0.39
N PHE A 30 12.53 -26.46 1.05
CA PHE A 30 12.54 -26.38 2.51
C PHE A 30 11.55 -27.37 3.14
N ALA A 31 10.30 -27.39 2.65
CA ALA A 31 9.28 -28.32 3.13
C ALA A 31 9.67 -29.79 2.88
N ALA A 32 10.31 -30.09 1.74
CA ALA A 32 10.81 -31.42 1.43
C ALA A 32 11.97 -31.84 2.34
N ALA A 33 12.85 -30.92 2.73
CA ALA A 33 13.91 -31.19 3.69
C ALA A 33 13.35 -31.49 5.09
N ASP A 34 12.31 -30.75 5.50
CA ASP A 34 11.60 -30.95 6.77
C ASP A 34 10.70 -32.20 6.81
N TRP A 35 10.43 -32.85 5.68
CA TRP A 35 9.63 -34.10 5.63
C TRP A 35 10.25 -35.22 6.48
N THR A 36 11.57 -35.17 6.69
CA THR A 36 12.30 -36.11 7.54
C THR A 36 11.96 -35.99 9.03
N LEU A 37 11.27 -34.93 9.46
CA LEU A 37 10.93 -34.64 10.86
C LEU A 37 9.53 -35.16 11.29
N THR A 38 8.90 -36.07 10.53
CA THR A 38 7.56 -36.65 10.81
C THR A 38 6.49 -35.63 11.22
N PRO A 39 6.16 -34.64 10.36
CA PRO A 39 5.08 -33.70 10.65
C PRO A 39 3.70 -34.39 10.63
N SER A 40 2.90 -34.17 11.67
CA SER A 40 1.48 -34.52 11.69
C SER A 40 0.69 -33.46 10.90
N PHE A 41 0.22 -33.82 9.71
CA PHE A 41 -0.59 -32.92 8.89
C PHE A 41 -2.07 -33.03 9.27
N ASP A 42 -2.59 -32.02 9.97
CA ASP A 42 -4.02 -31.88 10.21
C ASP A 42 -4.69 -31.08 9.07
N PRO A 43 -5.72 -31.61 8.40
CA PRO A 43 -6.39 -30.94 7.29
C PRO A 43 -7.02 -29.59 7.67
N MET A 44 -7.55 -29.45 8.90
CA MET A 44 -8.15 -28.20 9.36
C MET A 44 -7.08 -27.13 9.55
N GLY A 45 -5.92 -27.50 10.10
CA GLY A 45 -4.75 -26.62 10.18
C GLY A 45 -4.30 -26.10 8.81
N LEU A 46 -4.30 -26.96 7.79
CA LEU A 46 -3.93 -26.57 6.42
C LEU A 46 -4.91 -25.55 5.81
N VAL A 47 -6.21 -25.73 6.03
CA VAL A 47 -7.24 -24.78 5.57
C VAL A 47 -7.10 -23.43 6.27
N LEU A 48 -6.86 -23.43 7.59
CA LEU A 48 -6.67 -22.21 8.38
C LEU A 48 -5.43 -21.43 7.93
N VAL A 49 -4.28 -22.11 7.73
CA VAL A 49 -3.05 -21.47 7.24
C VAL A 49 -3.25 -20.90 5.83
N SER A 50 -3.90 -21.66 4.94
CA SER A 50 -4.17 -21.19 3.57
C SER A 50 -5.04 -19.94 3.55
N THR A 51 -6.09 -19.90 4.39
CA THR A 51 -6.98 -18.73 4.54
C THR A 51 -6.23 -17.54 5.12
N SER A 52 -5.37 -17.77 6.12
CA SER A 52 -4.54 -16.72 6.72
C SER A 52 -3.59 -16.07 5.71
N VAL A 53 -2.94 -16.85 4.83
CA VAL A 53 -2.05 -16.30 3.79
C VAL A 53 -2.81 -15.42 2.79
N VAL A 54 -4.07 -15.75 2.47
CA VAL A 54 -4.91 -14.90 1.63
C VAL A 54 -5.22 -13.58 2.33
N ALA A 55 -5.60 -13.60 3.61
CA ALA A 55 -5.85 -12.39 4.40
C ALA A 55 -4.58 -11.51 4.52
N ASP A 56 -3.42 -12.11 4.76
CA ASP A 56 -2.12 -11.43 4.82
C ASP A 56 -1.76 -10.73 3.50
N ALA A 57 -2.21 -11.27 2.37
CA ALA A 57 -2.01 -10.65 1.07
C ALA A 57 -3.02 -9.51 0.80
N ILE A 58 -4.22 -9.54 1.38
CA ILE A 58 -5.23 -8.48 1.23
C ILE A 58 -4.82 -7.23 2.01
N LEU A 59 -4.44 -7.40 3.28
CA LEU A 59 -4.18 -6.29 4.22
C LEU A 59 -3.29 -5.16 3.65
N PRO A 60 -2.06 -5.41 3.16
CA PRO A 60 -1.19 -4.35 2.66
C PRO A 60 -1.69 -3.71 1.37
N ASN A 61 -2.44 -4.45 0.54
CA ASN A 61 -3.01 -3.92 -0.70
C ASN A 61 -4.24 -3.05 -0.41
N ALA A 62 -5.06 -3.43 0.56
CA ALA A 62 -6.16 -2.62 1.07
C ALA A 62 -5.65 -1.35 1.75
N GLN A 63 -4.60 -1.44 2.59
CA GLN A 63 -3.93 -0.30 3.18
C GLN A 63 -3.39 0.67 2.12
N GLU A 64 -2.72 0.15 1.07
CA GLU A 64 -2.27 0.97 -0.06
C GLU A 64 -3.43 1.70 -0.74
N LYS A 65 -4.55 1.03 -1.00
CA LYS A 65 -5.73 1.63 -1.62
C LYS A 65 -6.28 2.78 -0.76
N VAL A 66 -6.39 2.57 0.55
CA VAL A 66 -6.87 3.60 1.47
C VAL A 66 -5.92 4.80 1.54
N PHE A 67 -4.61 4.57 1.52
CA PHE A 67 -3.63 5.67 1.44
C PHE A 67 -3.70 6.45 0.14
N LYS A 68 -4.04 5.81 -1.00
CA LYS A 68 -4.25 6.51 -2.28
C LYS A 68 -5.50 7.38 -2.29
N MET A 69 -6.50 7.07 -1.45
CA MET A 69 -7.71 7.89 -1.29
C MET A 69 -7.48 9.14 -0.42
N GLY A 70 -6.25 9.38 0.04
CA GLY A 70 -5.89 10.57 0.83
C GLY A 70 -5.90 10.36 2.35
N ALA A 71 -6.16 9.13 2.83
CA ALA A 71 -6.24 8.86 4.26
C ALA A 71 -4.91 9.11 5.00
N SER A 72 -5.03 9.59 6.23
CA SER A 72 -3.86 9.78 7.09
C SER A 72 -3.35 8.44 7.63
N ARG A 73 -2.05 8.38 7.95
CA ARG A 73 -1.42 7.19 8.53
C ARG A 73 -1.99 6.86 9.91
N LEU A 74 -2.27 7.90 10.69
CA LEU A 74 -2.87 7.79 12.01
C LEU A 74 -4.31 7.29 11.93
N GLU A 75 -5.09 7.80 10.98
CA GLU A 75 -6.48 7.41 10.76
C GLU A 75 -6.60 5.92 10.43
N VAL A 76 -5.82 5.45 9.44
CA VAL A 76 -5.81 4.02 9.07
C VAL A 76 -5.39 3.15 10.23
N THR A 77 -4.37 3.56 10.99
CA THR A 77 -3.88 2.80 12.16
C THR A 77 -4.91 2.77 13.29
N PHE A 78 -5.58 3.89 13.56
CA PHE A 78 -6.60 3.98 14.61
C PHE A 78 -7.78 3.08 14.30
N TYR A 79 -8.36 3.16 13.10
CA TYR A 79 -9.50 2.33 12.72
C TYR A 79 -9.14 0.84 12.67
N THR A 80 -7.98 0.48 12.09
CA THR A 80 -7.55 -0.93 12.05
C THR A 80 -7.31 -1.49 13.44
N ASN A 81 -6.70 -0.73 14.35
CA ASN A 81 -6.52 -1.15 15.74
C ASN A 81 -7.86 -1.26 16.49
N PHE A 82 -8.80 -0.35 16.26
CA PHE A 82 -10.13 -0.38 16.89
C PHE A 82 -10.92 -1.63 16.48
N PHE A 83 -10.98 -1.94 15.18
CA PHE A 83 -11.62 -3.18 14.71
C PHE A 83 -10.88 -4.44 15.19
N THR A 84 -9.54 -4.41 15.22
CA THR A 84 -8.74 -5.52 15.74
C THR A 84 -9.01 -5.75 17.22
N LEU A 85 -9.12 -4.68 18.02
CA LEU A 85 -9.46 -4.77 19.44
C LEU A 85 -10.80 -5.46 19.64
N ILE A 86 -11.84 -5.03 18.92
CA ILE A 86 -13.18 -5.64 19.01
C ILE A 86 -13.12 -7.12 18.61
N GLY A 87 -12.50 -7.43 17.47
CA GLY A 87 -12.40 -8.81 16.96
C GLY A 87 -11.62 -9.75 17.88
N MET A 88 -10.45 -9.32 18.35
CA MET A 88 -9.60 -10.09 19.28
C MET A 88 -10.28 -10.26 20.63
N THR A 89 -10.95 -9.23 21.15
CA THR A 89 -11.70 -9.33 22.42
C THR A 89 -12.85 -10.32 22.29
N ALA A 90 -13.63 -10.25 21.21
CA ALA A 90 -14.73 -11.18 20.97
C ALA A 90 -14.27 -12.63 20.83
N THR A 91 -13.16 -12.86 20.11
CA THR A 91 -12.61 -14.20 19.89
C THR A 91 -12.01 -14.78 21.18
N THR A 92 -11.33 -13.95 21.98
CA THR A 92 -10.76 -14.35 23.28
C THR A 92 -11.87 -14.60 24.31
N PHE A 93 -12.94 -13.79 24.28
CA PHE A 93 -14.12 -14.02 25.12
C PHE A 93 -14.82 -15.34 24.77
N ALA A 94 -15.00 -15.63 23.47
CA ALA A 94 -15.59 -16.89 23.00
C ALA A 94 -14.73 -18.12 23.36
N SER A 95 -13.41 -17.95 23.48
CA SER A 95 -12.49 -19.01 23.90
C SER A 95 -12.53 -19.28 25.41
N GLY A 96 -13.06 -18.35 26.22
CA GLY A 96 -13.17 -18.46 27.68
C GLY A 96 -11.93 -18.02 28.46
N ASP A 97 -10.82 -17.73 27.79
CA ASP A 97 -9.53 -17.45 28.44
C ASP A 97 -9.34 -15.98 28.86
N LEU A 98 -10.28 -15.09 28.51
CA LEU A 98 -10.12 -13.65 28.72
C LEU A 98 -9.92 -13.29 30.20
N LEU A 99 -10.72 -13.87 31.08
CA LEU A 99 -10.65 -13.59 32.52
C LEU A 99 -9.37 -14.17 33.13
N GLY A 100 -8.97 -15.38 32.72
CA GLY A 100 -7.73 -16.00 33.17
C GLY A 100 -6.49 -15.24 32.72
N ALA A 101 -6.49 -14.69 31.51
CA ALA A 101 -5.40 -13.86 31.00
C ALA A 101 -5.23 -12.56 31.79
N ILE A 102 -6.33 -11.91 32.17
CA ILE A 102 -6.30 -10.66 32.97
C ILE A 102 -5.80 -10.95 34.39
N GLU A 103 -6.31 -12.00 35.03
CA GLU A 103 -5.88 -12.37 36.37
C GLU A 103 -4.38 -12.72 36.40
N HIS A 104 -3.91 -13.46 35.40
CA HIS A 104 -2.49 -13.80 35.27
C HIS A 104 -1.62 -12.55 35.02
N ALA A 105 -2.09 -11.62 34.19
CA ALA A 105 -1.37 -10.38 33.91
C ALA A 105 -1.28 -9.44 35.12
N LEU A 106 -2.27 -9.44 36.01
CA LEU A 106 -2.26 -8.62 37.22
C LEU A 106 -1.44 -9.24 38.36
N ARG A 107 -1.26 -10.56 38.35
CA ARG A 107 -0.54 -11.28 39.41
C ARG A 107 0.98 -11.30 39.20
N ASP A 108 1.42 -11.24 37.95
CA ASP A 108 2.85 -11.28 37.60
C ASP A 108 3.33 -9.91 37.07
N GLU A 109 4.10 -9.21 37.89
CA GLU A 109 4.66 -7.90 37.55
C GLU A 109 5.68 -7.97 36.39
N GLN A 110 6.41 -9.08 36.26
CA GLN A 110 7.37 -9.28 35.16
C GLN A 110 6.64 -9.47 33.83
N LEU A 111 5.54 -10.24 33.84
CA LEU A 111 4.70 -10.42 32.66
C LEU A 111 4.13 -9.08 32.17
N MET A 112 3.64 -8.25 33.09
CA MET A 112 3.12 -6.93 32.75
C MET A 112 4.21 -6.01 32.16
N MET A 113 5.43 -6.04 32.70
CA MET A 113 6.57 -5.32 32.12
C MET A 113 6.87 -5.79 30.68
N TYR A 114 6.89 -7.10 30.42
CA TYR A 114 7.10 -7.63 29.08
C TYR A 114 6.00 -7.20 28.11
N ILE A 115 4.74 -7.20 28.53
CA ILE A 115 3.61 -6.74 27.69
C ILE A 115 3.76 -5.27 27.32
N ILE A 116 4.15 -4.40 28.26
CA ILE A 116 4.33 -2.96 28.01
C ILE A 116 5.47 -2.73 27.02
N VAL A 117 6.64 -3.35 27.26
CA VAL A 117 7.82 -3.23 26.38
C VAL A 117 7.51 -3.77 24.98
N TYR A 118 6.88 -4.94 24.91
CA TYR A 118 6.47 -5.56 23.65
C TYR A 118 5.49 -4.68 22.86
N THR A 119 4.51 -4.07 23.55
CA THR A 119 3.53 -3.18 22.92
C THR A 119 4.18 -1.91 22.39
N ALA A 120 5.11 -1.30 23.15
CA ALA A 120 5.84 -0.12 22.71
C ALA A 120 6.69 -0.39 21.46
N ILE A 121 7.45 -1.49 21.45
CA ILE A 121 8.26 -1.91 20.29
C ILE A 121 7.35 -2.23 19.09
N SER A 122 6.24 -2.93 19.32
CA SER A 122 5.28 -3.28 18.28
C SER A 122 4.66 -2.05 17.64
N TYR A 123 4.34 -1.02 18.42
CA TYR A 123 3.82 0.24 17.88
C TYR A 123 4.83 0.93 16.95
N VAL A 124 6.11 1.00 17.35
CA VAL A 124 7.18 1.55 16.50
C VAL A 124 7.34 0.73 15.21
N ALA A 125 7.27 -0.59 15.31
CA ALA A 125 7.36 -1.49 14.16
C ALA A 125 6.19 -1.30 13.18
N ILE A 126 4.94 -1.23 13.68
CA ILE A 126 3.74 -1.02 12.86
C ILE A 126 3.77 0.37 12.20
N SER A 127 4.17 1.41 12.94
CA SER A 127 4.29 2.76 12.39
C SER A 127 5.31 2.83 11.24
N SER A 128 6.46 2.17 11.42
CA SER A 128 7.50 2.05 10.40
C SER A 128 7.02 1.24 9.20
N TYR A 129 6.30 0.13 9.42
CA TYR A 129 5.70 -0.68 8.37
C TYR A 129 4.66 0.10 7.55
N MET A 130 3.77 0.83 8.21
CA MET A 130 2.78 1.70 7.55
C MET A 130 3.46 2.81 6.73
N ALA A 131 4.62 3.31 7.17
CA ALA A 131 5.42 4.26 6.39
C ALA A 131 5.85 3.65 5.04
N ILE A 132 6.29 2.39 5.06
CA ILE A 132 6.73 1.67 3.86
C ILE A 132 5.56 1.41 2.93
N VAL A 133 4.40 0.97 3.45
CA VAL A 133 3.19 0.77 2.64
C VAL A 133 2.75 2.09 1.99
N LYS A 134 2.74 3.19 2.74
CA LYS A 134 2.33 4.51 2.22
C LYS A 134 3.30 5.04 1.15
N ARG A 135 4.62 4.86 1.33
CA ARG A 135 5.64 5.42 0.42
C ARG A 135 5.95 4.54 -0.80
N PHE A 136 5.94 3.21 -0.62
CA PHE A 136 6.38 2.25 -1.64
C PHE A 136 5.28 1.30 -2.11
N GLY A 137 4.08 1.37 -1.53
CA GLY A 137 2.95 0.51 -1.83
C GLY A 137 3.00 -0.83 -1.09
N GLY A 138 1.86 -1.54 -1.11
CA GLY A 138 1.67 -2.81 -0.41
C GLY A 138 2.54 -3.93 -0.97
N VAL A 139 2.76 -3.97 -2.29
CA VAL A 139 3.58 -5.03 -2.92
C VAL A 139 5.05 -4.94 -2.51
N VAL A 140 5.59 -3.74 -2.30
CA VAL A 140 6.98 -3.57 -1.82
C VAL A 140 7.05 -3.91 -0.34
N ALA A 141 6.06 -3.49 0.46
CA ALA A 141 5.98 -3.82 1.88
C ALA A 141 5.95 -5.34 2.12
N VAL A 142 5.14 -6.08 1.37
CA VAL A 142 5.10 -7.56 1.43
C VAL A 142 6.43 -8.18 1.04
N CYS A 143 7.08 -7.69 -0.02
CA CYS A 143 8.38 -8.21 -0.44
C CYS A 143 9.43 -8.02 0.67
N LEU A 144 9.43 -6.87 1.34
CA LEU A 144 10.35 -6.56 2.42
C LEU A 144 10.10 -7.43 3.66
N THR A 145 8.85 -7.68 4.02
CA THR A 145 8.53 -8.57 5.15
C THR A 145 8.85 -10.02 4.83
N THR A 146 8.66 -10.48 3.60
CA THR A 146 9.13 -11.79 3.13
C THR A 146 10.66 -11.89 3.22
N LEU A 147 11.40 -10.83 2.86
CA LEU A 147 12.86 -10.82 2.95
C LEU A 147 13.31 -10.94 4.40
N ARG A 148 12.68 -10.17 5.30
CA ARG A 148 12.92 -10.27 6.74
C ARG A 148 12.67 -11.70 7.23
N LYS A 149 11.51 -12.30 6.91
CA LYS A 149 11.17 -13.68 7.30
C LYS A 149 12.21 -14.69 6.78
N ALA A 150 12.63 -14.57 5.52
CA ALA A 150 13.64 -15.43 4.93
C ALA A 150 15.01 -15.28 5.60
N MET A 151 15.44 -14.04 5.87
CA MET A 151 16.70 -13.78 6.58
C MET A 151 16.69 -14.35 8.00
N THR A 152 15.57 -14.20 8.73
CA THR A 152 15.41 -14.78 10.06
C THR A 152 15.45 -16.31 10.03
N LEU A 153 14.83 -16.93 9.02
CA LEU A 153 14.88 -18.38 8.82
C LEU A 153 16.33 -18.85 8.60
N VAL A 154 17.08 -18.19 7.71
CA VAL A 154 18.48 -18.53 7.44
C VAL A 154 19.34 -18.35 8.69
N LEU A 155 19.16 -17.25 9.41
CA LEU A 155 19.90 -16.97 10.64
C LEU A 155 19.58 -17.99 11.75
N SER A 156 18.33 -18.46 11.82
CA SER A 156 17.91 -19.51 12.74
C SER A 156 18.66 -20.82 12.47
N PHE A 157 18.78 -21.24 11.21
CA PHE A 157 19.57 -22.43 10.85
C PHE A 157 21.08 -22.25 11.04
N LEU A 158 21.60 -21.03 10.92
CA LEU A 158 23.02 -20.74 11.16
C LEU A 158 23.37 -20.75 12.65
N LEU A 159 22.49 -20.22 13.50
CA LEU A 159 22.68 -20.12 14.96
C LEU A 159 22.33 -21.42 15.69
N PHE A 160 21.35 -22.18 15.20
CA PHE A 160 20.94 -23.47 15.79
C PHE A 160 21.26 -24.60 14.81
N PRO A 161 22.43 -25.27 14.95
CA PRO A 161 22.84 -26.32 14.04
C PRO A 161 21.94 -27.55 14.21
N LYS A 162 20.98 -27.70 13.30
CA LYS A 162 20.25 -28.96 13.05
C LYS A 162 21.00 -29.78 12.00
N SER A 163 20.63 -31.06 11.83
CA SER A 163 21.19 -31.95 10.80
C SER A 163 21.15 -31.28 9.42
N PHE A 164 22.32 -30.77 9.00
CA PHE A 164 22.44 -29.96 7.79
C PHE A 164 22.29 -30.85 6.56
N SER A 165 21.23 -30.62 5.79
CA SER A 165 21.00 -31.28 4.50
C SER A 165 21.24 -30.29 3.35
N TRP A 166 21.77 -30.77 2.23
CA TRP A 166 22.07 -29.95 1.05
C TRP A 166 20.83 -29.23 0.49
N TYR A 167 19.64 -29.82 0.70
CA TYR A 167 18.36 -29.23 0.31
C TYR A 167 18.06 -27.90 1.02
N TYR A 168 18.48 -27.71 2.27
CA TYR A 168 18.30 -26.44 2.98
C TYR A 168 19.15 -25.32 2.37
N VAL A 169 20.38 -25.63 1.95
CA VAL A 169 21.29 -24.66 1.33
C VAL A 169 20.79 -24.26 -0.05
N ALA A 170 20.38 -25.25 -0.87
CA ALA A 170 19.82 -25.00 -2.18
C ALA A 170 18.51 -24.19 -2.10
N GLY A 171 17.61 -24.55 -1.18
CA GLY A 171 16.37 -23.81 -0.92
C GLY A 171 16.64 -22.38 -0.45
N ALA A 172 17.58 -22.18 0.47
CA ALA A 172 17.97 -20.86 0.96
C ALA A 172 18.49 -19.96 -0.16
N LEU A 173 19.40 -20.47 -1.01
CA LEU A 173 19.94 -19.74 -2.15
C LEU A 173 18.84 -19.36 -3.16
N LEU A 174 17.89 -20.26 -3.43
CA LEU A 174 16.78 -20.01 -4.35
C LEU A 174 15.81 -18.94 -3.82
N VAL A 175 15.47 -18.98 -2.53
CA VAL A 175 14.60 -17.98 -1.90
C VAL A 175 15.29 -16.62 -1.83
N LEU A 176 16.53 -16.56 -1.32
CA LEU A 176 17.28 -15.31 -1.20
C LEU A 176 17.58 -14.72 -2.58
N GLY A 177 18.02 -15.54 -3.54
CA GLY A 177 18.29 -15.11 -4.91
C GLY A 177 17.04 -14.61 -5.62
N GLY A 178 15.92 -15.33 -5.53
CA GLY A 178 14.65 -14.93 -6.12
C GLY A 178 14.12 -13.61 -5.55
N LEU A 179 14.25 -13.41 -4.25
CA LEU A 179 13.80 -12.19 -3.58
C LEU A 179 14.74 -11.00 -3.84
N PHE A 180 16.05 -11.24 -3.89
CA PHE A 180 17.03 -10.23 -4.26
C PHE A 180 16.82 -9.76 -5.71
N ALA A 181 16.60 -10.69 -6.65
CA ALA A 181 16.27 -10.36 -8.03
C ALA A 181 14.96 -9.55 -8.13
N ALA A 182 13.91 -9.98 -7.44
CA ALA A 182 12.63 -9.25 -7.40
C ALA A 182 12.78 -7.83 -6.83
N SER A 183 13.62 -7.65 -5.80
CA SER A 183 13.93 -6.35 -5.21
C SER A 183 14.67 -5.45 -6.19
N MET A 184 15.72 -5.96 -6.84
CA MET A 184 16.54 -5.23 -7.82
C MET A 184 15.72 -4.79 -9.04
N ILE A 185 14.85 -5.65 -9.56
CA ILE A 185 13.97 -5.32 -10.68
C ILE A 185 13.05 -4.15 -10.31
N LYS A 186 12.43 -4.20 -9.13
CA LYS A 186 11.55 -3.11 -8.66
C LYS A 186 12.31 -1.81 -8.43
N GLN A 187 13.54 -1.87 -7.91
CA GLN A 187 14.38 -0.68 -7.78
C GLN A 187 14.74 -0.08 -9.15
N LYS A 188 15.10 -0.92 -10.13
CA LYS A 188 15.46 -0.47 -11.48
C LYS A 188 14.28 0.16 -12.21
N MET A 189 13.09 -0.44 -12.14
CA MET A 189 11.86 0.13 -12.71
C MET A 189 11.50 1.47 -12.07
N ARG A 190 11.71 1.62 -10.75
CA ARG A 190 11.45 2.89 -10.06
C ARG A 190 12.40 4.00 -10.50
N LYS A 191 13.70 3.69 -10.62
CA LYS A 191 14.70 4.66 -11.14
C LYS A 191 14.37 5.11 -12.55
N GLN A 192 13.86 4.22 -13.40
CA GLN A 192 13.43 4.56 -14.76
C GLN A 192 12.23 5.52 -14.77
N VAL A 193 11.25 5.32 -13.89
CA VAL A 193 10.11 6.23 -13.74
C VAL A 193 10.55 7.59 -13.21
N GLU A 194 11.40 7.64 -12.19
CA GLU A 194 11.94 8.90 -11.63
C GLU A 194 12.76 9.67 -12.69
N GLN A 195 13.59 8.99 -13.47
CA GLN A 195 14.34 9.61 -14.58
C GLN A 195 13.44 10.11 -15.72
N GLN A 196 12.32 9.43 -15.98
CA GLN A 196 11.37 9.83 -17.02
C GLN A 196 10.50 11.02 -16.58
N ASP A 197 10.19 11.15 -15.29
CA ASP A 197 9.53 12.33 -14.72
C ASP A 197 10.47 13.54 -14.67
N GLU A 198 11.76 13.36 -14.36
CA GLU A 198 12.76 14.45 -14.42
C GLU A 198 13.03 14.94 -15.86
N MET A 199 12.91 14.07 -16.86
CA MET A 199 13.14 14.42 -18.27
C MET A 199 11.94 15.08 -18.96
N LYS A 200 10.81 15.29 -18.26
CA LYS A 200 9.62 15.95 -18.80
C LYS A 200 9.55 17.40 -18.30
N PRO A 201 10.26 18.38 -18.91
CA PRO A 201 10.14 19.77 -18.51
C PRO A 201 8.72 20.25 -18.84
N LEU A 202 8.02 20.69 -17.79
CA LEU A 202 6.82 21.54 -17.80
C LEU A 202 6.03 21.50 -19.12
N ALA A 203 5.28 20.42 -19.37
CA ALA A 203 4.23 20.47 -20.38
C ALA A 203 3.22 21.53 -19.91
N LYS A 204 3.24 22.66 -20.63
CA LYS A 204 2.48 23.90 -20.47
C LYS A 204 1.12 23.71 -19.78
N PRO A 205 0.69 24.63 -18.88
CA PRO A 205 -0.66 24.61 -18.35
C PRO A 205 -1.67 24.61 -19.50
N PRO A 206 -2.82 23.91 -19.36
CA PRO A 206 -3.80 23.81 -20.43
C PRO A 206 -4.20 25.21 -20.89
N THR A 207 -4.08 25.43 -22.20
CA THR A 207 -4.60 26.60 -22.92
C THR A 207 -6.13 26.60 -22.80
N ILE A 208 -6.68 27.02 -21.67
CA ILE A 208 -8.10 27.37 -21.49
C ILE A 208 -8.19 28.61 -20.59
N VAL A 209 -7.38 29.64 -20.84
CA VAL A 209 -7.68 31.04 -20.49
C VAL A 209 -6.82 31.95 -21.39
N ARG A 210 -7.06 31.96 -22.70
CA ARG A 210 -6.42 32.95 -23.60
C ARG A 210 -7.31 33.46 -24.72
N ASP A 211 -8.63 33.28 -24.58
CA ASP A 211 -9.64 33.76 -25.53
C ASP A 211 -10.59 34.82 -24.94
N LEU A 212 -10.20 35.51 -23.85
CA LEU A 212 -11.02 36.56 -23.23
C LEU A 212 -10.36 37.95 -23.14
N GLU A 213 -9.16 38.14 -23.71
CA GLU A 213 -8.50 39.48 -23.72
C GLU A 213 -7.89 39.89 -25.08
N MET A 214 -8.33 39.31 -26.20
CA MET A 214 -8.04 39.86 -27.55
C MET A 214 -9.33 40.13 -28.31
N GLY A 215 -10.18 40.96 -27.71
CA GLY A 215 -11.39 41.52 -28.30
C GLY A 215 -11.43 43.04 -28.21
N SER A 216 -10.28 43.70 -28.31
CA SER A 216 -10.22 45.15 -28.42
C SER A 216 -8.91 45.58 -29.06
N GLN A 217 -9.05 46.38 -30.11
CA GLN A 217 -8.03 47.08 -30.90
C GLN A 217 -7.62 46.43 -32.22
N ASP A 218 -7.92 47.21 -33.25
CA ASP A 218 -7.27 47.30 -34.54
C ASP A 218 -7.89 46.55 -35.74
N LYS A 219 -8.97 47.14 -36.25
CA LYS A 219 -9.22 47.25 -37.70
C LYS A 219 -9.82 48.63 -38.00
N SER A 220 -8.95 49.62 -38.15
CA SER A 220 -9.22 50.77 -39.01
C SER A 220 -8.73 50.47 -40.43
N GLU A 221 -9.45 51.06 -41.38
CA GLU A 221 -9.17 51.23 -42.80
C GLU A 221 -9.78 50.25 -43.82
N VAL A 222 -10.83 50.80 -44.46
CA VAL A 222 -11.09 50.84 -45.90
C VAL A 222 -11.84 49.65 -46.49
N SER A 223 -13.15 49.80 -46.59
CA SER A 223 -13.84 49.65 -47.88
C SER A 223 -15.11 50.48 -47.89
N SER A 224 -15.21 51.28 -48.93
CA SER A 224 -16.27 52.20 -49.29
C SER A 224 -17.61 51.50 -49.56
N ASP A 225 -18.62 52.37 -49.58
CA ASP A 225 -19.88 52.27 -50.32
C ASP A 225 -21.06 51.48 -49.73
N ASP A 226 -22.07 52.31 -49.44
CA ASP A 226 -23.43 52.20 -49.94
C ASP A 226 -24.53 51.61 -49.04
N ARG A 227 -25.56 52.46 -48.93
CA ARG A 227 -26.99 52.18 -48.71
C ARG A 227 -27.54 52.19 -47.28
N HIS A 228 -28.22 53.31 -47.04
CA HIS A 228 -29.67 53.36 -46.72
C HIS A 228 -30.12 52.55 -45.49
N SER A 229 -30.47 53.24 -44.41
CA SER A 229 -31.82 53.77 -44.20
C SER A 229 -32.16 53.93 -42.71
N SER A 230 -32.67 55.13 -42.41
CA SER A 230 -33.82 55.39 -41.52
C SER A 230 -33.72 55.18 -40.01
N GLN A 231 -33.98 56.32 -39.34
CA GLN A 231 -34.89 56.52 -38.21
C GLN A 231 -34.47 55.97 -36.83
N ARG A 232 -34.76 56.63 -35.71
CA ARG A 232 -35.24 57.97 -35.31
C ARG A 232 -35.23 57.93 -33.77
N ASP A 233 -34.93 59.08 -33.18
CA ASP A 233 -35.54 59.66 -31.98
C ASP A 233 -35.56 58.92 -30.62
N GLY A 234 -35.34 59.72 -29.58
CA GLY A 234 -36.00 59.60 -28.28
C GLY A 234 -35.06 59.19 -27.16
N ASP A 235 -34.34 60.12 -26.53
CA ASP A 235 -34.78 61.05 -25.48
C ASP A 235 -34.74 60.45 -24.07
N ALA A 236 -34.33 61.35 -23.17
CA ALA A 236 -33.92 61.22 -21.80
C ALA A 236 -34.92 60.53 -20.88
N SER A 237 -34.43 59.93 -19.78
CA SER A 237 -34.60 60.50 -18.44
C SER A 237 -34.03 59.58 -17.36
N GLU A 238 -33.39 60.22 -16.39
CA GLU A 238 -32.69 59.69 -15.23
C GLU A 238 -33.66 59.61 -14.00
N PRO A 239 -33.23 59.41 -12.74
CA PRO A 239 -33.42 58.18 -11.97
C PRO A 239 -34.27 58.36 -10.68
N THR A 240 -34.71 57.26 -10.03
CA THR A 240 -35.21 57.31 -8.64
C THR A 240 -34.88 56.04 -7.82
N VAL A 241 -33.80 56.12 -7.05
CA VAL A 241 -33.68 55.93 -5.57
C VAL A 241 -34.65 54.99 -4.83
N GLN A 242 -34.09 53.85 -4.38
CA GLN A 242 -34.15 53.17 -3.04
C GLN A 242 -35.51 52.67 -2.44
N PRO A 243 -35.52 51.99 -1.25
CA PRO A 243 -35.11 50.60 -1.02
C PRO A 243 -36.17 49.85 -0.14
N SER A 244 -35.76 48.72 0.46
CA SER A 244 -36.23 48.12 1.73
C SER A 244 -37.01 46.78 1.71
N SER A 245 -36.38 45.81 2.39
CA SER A 245 -36.91 44.80 3.31
C SER A 245 -38.08 43.91 2.86
N GLN A 246 -37.80 42.62 2.70
CA GLN A 246 -38.15 41.58 3.69
C GLN A 246 -37.19 40.40 3.57
#